data_AF-A0A210QVS9-F1
#
_entry.id   AF-A0A210QVS9-F1
#
_cell.length_a   1.000
_cell.length_b   1.000
_cell.length_c   1.000
_cell.angle_alpha   90.00
_cell.angle_beta   90.00
_cell.angle_gamma   90.00
#
_symmetry.space_group_name_H-M   'P 1'
#
loop_
_entity.id
_entity.type
_entity.pdbx_description
1 polymer ?
#
loop_
_entity_poly.entity_id
_entity_poly.type
_entity_poly.pdbx_seq_one_letter_code
_entity_poly.pdbx_strand_id
1 'polypeptide(L)'
;MFEAFAPTLQKANVMFMLYGGTLVGVHRHHTKITWDDDIDVLVNGSQREQMARALLPDYTLYRPPKVQWKFFRTDINHLESQRFS
;
A
#
# COMPACT_ATOMS: atom_id res chain seq x y z
N MET A 1 -3.53 9.03 -3.66
CA MET A 1 -3.13 7.75 -3.00
C MET A 1 -1.96 7.08 -3.71
N PHE A 2 -2.02 6.89 -5.04
CA PHE A 2 -0.86 6.42 -5.83
C PHE A 2 0.26 7.46 -5.94
N GLU A 3 -0.09 8.75 -5.95
CA GLU A 3 0.82 9.88 -6.15
C GLU A 3 1.93 10.02 -5.10
N ALA A 4 1.71 9.55 -3.87
CA ALA A 4 2.75 9.57 -2.84
C ALA A 4 3.51 8.23 -2.79
N PHE A 5 2.80 7.11 -2.92
CA PHE A 5 3.36 5.77 -2.76
C PHE A 5 4.45 5.45 -3.80
N ALA A 6 4.13 5.56 -5.10
CA ALA A 6 5.04 5.14 -6.16
C ALA A 6 6.32 6.02 -6.19
N PRO A 7 6.23 7.36 -6.09
CA PRO A 7 7.43 8.19 -6.02
C PRO A 7 8.29 7.92 -4.78
N THR A 8 7.70 7.61 -3.63
CA THR A 8 8.45 7.25 -2.42
C THR A 8 9.26 5.96 -2.62
N LEU A 9 8.67 4.92 -3.21
CA LEU A 9 9.39 3.69 -3.51
C LEU A 9 10.45 3.86 -4.60
N GLN A 10 10.17 4.67 -5.63
CA GLN A 10 11.14 5.01 -6.67
C GLN A 10 12.35 5.74 -6.09
N LYS A 11 12.14 6.76 -5.25
CA LYS A 11 13.22 7.48 -4.55
C LYS A 11 14.03 6.55 -3.65
N ALA A 12 13.38 5.57 -3.04
CA ALA A 12 14.02 4.57 -2.20
C ALA A 12 14.67 3.43 -3.00
N ASN A 13 14.62 3.43 -4.34
CA ASN A 13 15.11 2.34 -5.20
C ASN A 13 14.50 0.96 -4.84
N VAL A 14 13.21 0.95 -4.48
CA VAL A 14 12.43 -0.26 -4.20
C VAL A 14 11.64 -0.63 -5.43
N MET A 15 11.89 -1.83 -5.97
CA MET A 15 11.13 -2.34 -7.10
C MET A 15 9.82 -2.94 -6.60
N PHE A 16 8.73 -2.60 -7.26
CA PHE A 16 7.40 -3.13 -6.98
C PHE A 16 6.66 -3.46 -8.27
N MET A 17 5.66 -4.33 -8.17
CA MET A 17 4.72 -4.65 -9.25
C MET A 17 3.29 -4.55 -8.72
N LEU A 18 2.35 -4.13 -9.58
CA LEU A 18 0.93 -4.17 -9.24
C LEU A 18 0.46 -5.62 -9.09
N TYR A 19 -0.47 -5.85 -8.18
CA TYR A 19 -1.04 -7.17 -7.93
C TYR A 19 -2.54 -7.10 -7.65
N GLY A 20 -3.18 -8.26 -7.53
CA GLY A 20 -4.55 -8.36 -7.03
C GLY A 20 -5.58 -7.49 -7.74
N GLY A 21 -6.47 -6.88 -6.96
CA GLY A 21 -7.54 -6.01 -7.45
C GLY A 21 -7.02 -4.76 -8.16
N THR A 22 -5.86 -4.25 -7.71
CA THR A 22 -5.20 -3.10 -8.34
C THR A 22 -4.74 -3.41 -9.76
N LEU A 23 -4.11 -4.56 -10.00
CA LEU A 23 -3.69 -4.98 -11.33
C LEU A 23 -4.90 -5.19 -12.26
N VAL A 24 -5.96 -5.83 -11.75
CA VAL A 24 -7.20 -6.07 -12.52
C VAL A 24 -7.86 -4.75 -12.93
N GLY A 25 -7.95 -3.79 -12.00
CA GLY A 25 -8.48 -2.46 -12.29
C GLY A 25 -7.71 -1.78 -13.42
N VAL A 26 -6.39 -1.70 -13.28
CA VAL A 26 -5.52 -1.06 -14.28
C VAL A 26 -5.62 -1.76 -15.63
N HIS A 27 -5.71 -3.09 -15.65
CA HIS A 27 -5.84 -3.84 -16.90
C HIS A 27 -7.18 -3.60 -17.61
N ARG A 28 -8.29 -3.53 -16.86
CA ARG A 28 -9.64 -3.41 -17.45
C ARG A 28 -10.05 -1.98 -17.78
N HIS A 29 -9.66 -1.03 -16.95
CA HIS A 29 -10.18 0.33 -16.99
C HIS A 29 -9.07 1.39 -17.08
N HIS A 30 -7.80 0.98 -17.13
CA HIS A 30 -6.64 1.88 -17.05
C HIS A 30 -6.61 2.74 -15.78
N THR A 31 -7.38 2.35 -14.77
CA THR A 31 -7.53 3.03 -13.47
C THR A 31 -7.74 2.00 -12.36
N LYS A 32 -7.59 2.41 -11.10
CA LYS A 32 -8.04 1.59 -9.97
C LYS A 32 -9.56 1.37 -10.04
N ILE A 33 -10.03 0.23 -9.52
CA ILE A 33 -11.46 -0.05 -9.31
C ILE A 33 -12.04 1.01 -8.36
N THR A 34 -13.18 1.60 -8.71
CA THR A 34 -13.68 2.82 -8.05
C THR A 34 -14.23 2.61 -6.64
N TRP A 35 -14.65 1.40 -6.29
CA TRP A 35 -15.11 1.05 -4.94
C TRP A 35 -14.03 0.39 -4.07
N ASP A 36 -12.84 0.17 -4.63
CA ASP A 36 -11.72 -0.40 -3.90
C ASP A 36 -11.06 0.69 -3.04
N ASP A 37 -10.67 0.38 -1.81
CA ASP A 37 -10.17 1.32 -0.81
C ASP A 37 -8.65 1.20 -0.56
N ASP A 38 -8.00 0.13 -1.05
CA ASP A 38 -6.56 -0.10 -0.87
C ASP A 38 -5.80 -0.25 -2.20
N ILE A 39 -4.49 -0.55 -2.13
CA ILE A 39 -3.72 -0.96 -3.30
C ILE A 39 -2.88 -2.18 -2.95
N ASP A 40 -2.81 -3.11 -3.90
CA ASP A 40 -2.04 -4.33 -3.78
C ASP A 40 -0.76 -4.24 -4.62
N VAL A 41 0.38 -4.47 -3.97
CA VAL A 41 1.68 -4.56 -4.65
C VAL A 41 2.48 -5.78 -4.22
N LEU A 42 3.29 -6.29 -5.12
CA LEU A 42 4.37 -7.23 -4.82
C LEU A 42 5.68 -6.47 -4.73
N VAL A 43 6.50 -6.80 -3.74
CA VAL A 43 7.85 -6.28 -3.54
C VAL A 43 8.80 -7.44 -3.32
N ASN A 44 10.04 -7.31 -3.78
CA ASN A 44 11.06 -8.31 -3.49
C ASN A 44 11.22 -8.49 -1.98
N GLY A 45 11.22 -9.74 -1.51
CA GLY A 45 11.41 -10.09 -0.10
C GLY A 45 12.62 -9.42 0.54
N SER A 46 13.73 -9.29 -0.22
CA SER A 46 14.96 -8.63 0.25
C SER A 46 14.82 -7.12 0.46
N GLN A 47 13.83 -6.49 -0.18
CA GLN A 47 13.58 -5.04 -0.11
C GLN A 47 12.45 -4.66 0.85
N ARG A 48 11.79 -5.62 1.54
CA ARG A 48 10.64 -5.34 2.41
C ARG A 48 10.96 -4.35 3.53
N GLU A 49 12.12 -4.47 4.16
CA GLU A 49 12.54 -3.54 5.22
C GLU A 49 12.95 -2.17 4.67
N GLN A 50 13.49 -2.11 3.45
CA GLN A 50 13.80 -0.84 2.76
C GLN A 50 12.52 -0.09 2.40
N MET A 51 11.52 -0.81 1.88
CA MET A 51 10.17 -0.30 1.64
C MET A 51 9.56 0.23 2.93
N ALA A 52 9.62 -0.53 4.03
CA ALA A 52 9.09 -0.09 5.32
C ALA A 52 9.73 1.22 5.78
N ARG A 53 11.06 1.32 5.79
CA ARG A 53 11.75 2.56 6.16
C ARG A 53 11.34 3.76 5.30
N ALA A 54 11.11 3.56 4.01
CA ALA A 54 10.69 4.62 3.10
C ALA A 54 9.25 5.10 3.37
N LEU A 55 8.35 4.20 3.76
CA LEU A 55 6.92 4.50 3.94
C LEU A 55 6.54 4.89 5.37
N LEU A 56 7.29 4.47 6.39
CA LEU A 56 6.98 4.73 7.80
C LEU A 56 6.77 6.21 8.19
N PRO A 57 7.37 7.23 7.52
CA PRO A 57 7.05 8.63 7.81
C PRO A 57 5.57 8.99 7.58
N ASP A 58 4.95 8.42 6.54
CA ASP A 58 3.58 8.78 6.13
C ASP A 58 2.55 7.67 6.44
N TYR A 59 3.04 6.49 6.86
CA TYR A 59 2.23 5.29 7.06
C TYR A 59 2.56 4.56 8.36
N THR A 60 1.55 3.98 8.99
CA THR A 60 1.67 2.95 10.02
C THR A 60 1.75 1.56 9.38
N LEU A 61 2.52 0.64 9.98
CA LEU A 61 2.78 -0.69 9.43
C LEU A 61 2.21 -1.80 10.33
N TYR A 62 1.34 -2.62 9.76
CA TYR A 62 0.88 -3.89 10.32
C TYR A 62 1.58 -5.06 9.61
N ARG A 63 2.36 -5.85 10.36
CA ARG A 63 3.26 -6.89 9.80
C ARG A 63 3.15 -8.24 10.53
N PRO A 64 2.09 -9.03 10.32
CA PRO A 64 1.97 -10.33 10.97
C PRO A 64 2.92 -11.35 10.31
N PRO A 65 3.35 -12.40 11.05
CA PRO A 65 4.40 -13.31 10.57
C PRO A 65 4.01 -14.20 9.38
N LYS A 66 2.70 -14.37 9.10
CA LYS A 66 2.21 -15.34 8.10
C LYS A 66 1.31 -14.74 7.02
N VAL A 67 1.18 -13.42 6.96
CA VAL A 67 0.31 -12.74 5.99
C VAL A 67 1.03 -11.53 5.38
N GLN A 68 0.42 -10.93 4.36
CA GLN A 68 0.92 -9.72 3.73
C GLN A 68 1.01 -8.55 4.73
N TRP A 69 1.98 -7.67 4.49
CA TRP A 69 2.10 -6.44 5.27
C TRP A 69 1.07 -5.43 4.79
N LYS A 70 0.48 -4.69 5.73
CA LYS A 70 -0.47 -3.61 5.43
C LYS A 70 0.08 -2.28 5.94
N PHE A 71 0.04 -1.27 5.07
CA PHE A 71 0.40 0.11 5.40
C PHE A 71 -0.87 0.95 5.44
N PHE A 72 -1.06 1.73 6.51
CA PHE A 72 -2.21 2.63 6.66
C PHE A 72 -1.70 4.07 6.79
N ARG A 73 -2.23 5.01 6.02
CA ARG A 73 -1.81 6.42 6.10
C ARG A 73 -2.04 6.98 7.51
N THR A 74 -1.05 7.70 8.02
CA THR A 74 -1.05 8.25 9.38
C THR A 74 -2.04 9.40 9.56
N ASP A 75 -2.37 10.12 8.49
CA ASP A 75 -3.22 11.32 8.52
C ASP A 75 -4.72 11.05 8.25
N ILE A 76 -5.09 9.79 8.05
CA ILE A 76 -6.49 9.42 7.91
C ILE A 76 -7.06 9.05 9.29
N ASN A 77 -7.77 9.99 9.91
CA ASN A 77 -8.58 9.83 11.14
C ASN A 77 -9.76 8.83 11.01
N HIS A 78 -9.77 7.87 10.07
CA HIS A 78 -10.97 7.07 9.75
C HIS A 78 -11.14 5.73 10.50
N LEU A 79 -10.39 5.45 11.56
CA LEU A 79 -10.59 4.21 12.33
C LEU A 79 -11.35 4.39 13.66
N GLU A 80 -11.84 5.59 13.98
CA GLU A 80 -12.71 5.78 15.16
C GLU A 80 -14.21 5.54 14.88
N SER A 81 -14.67 5.44 13.62
CA SER A 81 -16.12 5.27 13.32
C SER A 81 -16.56 3.87 12.88
N GLN A 82 -15.68 2.86 12.89
CA GLN A 82 -16.11 1.46 12.83
C GLN A 82 -16.05 0.76 14.20
N ARG A 83 -15.72 1.51 15.26
CA ARG A 83 -16.12 1.17 16.62
C ARG A 83 -17.55 1.66 16.83
N PHE A 84 -18.44 0.73 17.20
CA PHE A 84 -19.85 0.89 17.64
C PHE A 84 -20.95 0.83 16.56
N SER A 85 -21.47 -0.37 16.26
CA SER A 85 -22.78 -0.88 16.73
C SER A 85 -22.95 -2.36 16.41
#